data_AF-A0A2D5URE2-F1
#
_entry.id   AF-A0A2D5URE2-F1
#
_cell.length_a   1.000
_cell.length_b   1.000
_cell.length_c   1.000
_cell.angle_alpha   90.00
_cell.angle_beta   90.00
_cell.angle_gamma   90.00
#
_symmetry.space_group_name_H-M   'P 1'
#
loop_
_entity.id
_entity.type
_entity.pdbx_description
1 polymer ?
#
loop_
_entity_poly.entity_id
_entity_poly.type
_entity_poly.pdbx_seq_one_letter_code
_entity_poly.pdbx_strand_id
1 'polypeptide(L)' 'MATAYDMGQEVLIKTVSEKGLSVREAAIRPYSGHTGMISDYHWIEPPSGQIFYLYTVRIGDTSKEIVLYEDEIEAVY' A
#
# COMPACT_ATOMS: atom_id res chain seq x y z
N MET A 1 -6.09 18.04 -1.66
CA MET A 1 -5.70 16.95 -2.58
C MET A 1 -6.55 15.74 -2.21
N ALA A 2 -7.24 15.13 -3.16
CA ALA A 2 -8.08 13.97 -2.90
C ALA A 2 -7.19 12.71 -2.90
N THR A 3 -7.29 11.89 -1.87
CA THR A 3 -6.67 10.56 -1.85
C THR A 3 -7.53 9.58 -2.63
N ALA A 4 -6.91 8.59 -3.27
CA ALA A 4 -7.67 7.55 -3.97
C ALA A 4 -8.38 6.58 -3.00
N TYR A 5 -7.92 6.55 -1.74
CA TYR A 5 -8.41 5.67 -0.68
C TYR A 5 -8.68 6.45 0.61
N ASP A 6 -9.70 6.01 1.34
CA ASP A 6 -10.08 6.56 2.65
C ASP A 6 -9.61 5.69 3.82
N MET A 7 -9.43 6.30 5.00
CA MET A 7 -9.15 5.55 6.23
C MET A 7 -10.33 4.64 6.57
N GLY A 8 -10.05 3.40 6.95
CA GLY A 8 -11.08 2.39 7.22
C GLY A 8 -11.56 1.63 5.99
N GLN A 9 -11.07 1.98 4.79
CA GLN A 9 -11.42 1.29 3.56
C GLN A 9 -10.70 -0.07 3.47
N GLU A 10 -11.43 -1.10 3.04
CA GLU A 10 -10.86 -2.42 2.75
C GLU A 10 -10.20 -2.43 1.37
N VAL A 11 -8.96 -2.90 1.33
CA VAL A 11 -8.13 -2.97 0.12
C VAL A 11 -7.49 -4.34 -0.02
N LEU A 12 -7.37 -4.80 -1.26
CA LEU A 12 -6.63 -6.00 -1.64
C LEU A 12 -5.18 -5.61 -1.93
N ILE A 13 -4.24 -6.31 -1.30
CA ILE A 13 -2.82 -6.10 -1.50
C ILE A 13 -2.40 -6.83 -2.78
N LYS A 14 -1.86 -6.09 -3.75
CA LYS A 14 -1.32 -6.65 -4.99
C LYS A 14 0.17 -6.40 -5.10
N THR A 15 0.94 -7.44 -5.41
CA THR A 15 2.33 -7.26 -5.81
C THR A 15 2.38 -6.72 -7.23
N VAL A 16 2.85 -5.49 -7.39
CA VAL A 16 3.23 -4.96 -8.69
C VAL A 16 4.67 -5.37 -8.92
N SER A 17 4.89 -6.28 -9.88
CA SER A 17 6.24 -6.69 -10.27
C SER A 17 6.92 -5.54 -11.00
N GLU A 18 7.48 -4.59 -10.26
CA GLU A 18 8.50 -3.71 -10.80
C GLU A 18 9.74 -4.55 -11.11
N LYS A 19 10.45 -4.18 -12.17
CA LYS A 19 11.60 -4.95 -12.68
C LYS A 19 12.77 -4.92 -11.66
N GLY A 20 12.75 -5.80 -10.68
CA GLY A 20 13.92 -6.16 -9.89
C GLY A 20 13.58 -6.38 -8.42
N LEU A 21 13.80 -7.62 -7.95
CA LEU A 21 13.67 -8.11 -6.57
C LEU A 21 14.22 -7.12 -5.54
N SER A 22 13.42 -6.14 -5.17
CA SER A 22 13.77 -5.18 -4.14
C SER A 22 13.46 -5.80 -2.79
N VAL A 23 14.28 -5.51 -1.76
CA VAL A 23 14.07 -6.01 -0.38
C VAL A 23 12.64 -5.72 0.10
N ARG A 24 12.05 -4.62 -0.38
CA ARG A 24 10.66 -4.22 -0.15
C ARG A 24 9.66 -5.20 -0.77
N GLU A 25 9.80 -5.56 -2.05
CA GLU A 25 8.92 -6.54 -2.70
C GLU A 25 8.97 -7.89 -1.98
N ALA A 26 10.16 -8.32 -1.54
CA ALA A 26 10.29 -9.56 -0.76
C ALA A 26 9.53 -9.50 0.58
N ALA A 27 9.40 -8.32 1.19
CA ALA A 27 8.61 -8.12 2.40
C ALA A 27 7.10 -8.06 2.13
N ILE A 28 6.66 -7.58 0.96
CA ILE A 28 5.24 -7.44 0.59
C ILE A 28 4.67 -8.75 0.02
N ARG A 29 5.48 -9.50 -0.73
CA ARG A 29 5.07 -10.73 -1.42
C ARG A 29 4.28 -11.73 -0.58
N PRO A 30 4.57 -11.97 0.72
CA PRO A 30 3.78 -12.87 1.57
C PRO A 30 2.33 -12.43 1.78
N TYR A 31 2.03 -11.14 1.60
CA TYR A 31 0.69 -10.57 1.79
C TYR A 31 -0.07 -10.36 0.48
N SER A 32 0.55 -10.65 -0.66
CA SER A 32 -0.14 -10.55 -1.95
C SER A 32 -1.39 -11.43 -1.97
N GLY A 33 -2.51 -10.86 -2.38
CA GLY A 33 -3.82 -11.51 -2.37
C GLY A 33 -4.54 -11.49 -1.00
N HIS A 34 -3.93 -10.92 0.05
CA HIS A 34 -4.64 -10.68 1.31
C HIS A 34 -5.37 -9.35 1.27
N THR A 35 -6.49 -9.29 2.00
CA THR A 35 -7.19 -8.03 2.26
C THR A 35 -6.70 -7.39 3.55
N GLY A 36 -6.75 -6.07 3.60
CA GLY A 36 -6.44 -5.28 4.78
C GLY A 36 -7.18 -3.96 4.77
N MET A 37 -7.11 -3.24 5.89
CA MET A 37 -7.80 -1.97 6.07
C MET A 37 -6.79 -0.83 6.07
N ILE A 38 -7.08 0.25 5.35
CA ILE A 38 -6.26 1.47 5.38
C ILE A 38 -6.32 2.05 6.79
N SER A 39 -5.18 2.06 7.49
CA SER A 39 -5.06 2.67 8.82
C SER A 39 -4.57 4.11 8.74
N ASP A 40 -3.74 4.44 7.75
CA ASP A 40 -3.15 5.76 7.58
C ASP A 40 -2.69 5.98 6.13
N TYR A 41 -2.43 7.23 5.74
CA TYR A 41 -1.80 7.56 4.47
C TYR A 41 -0.91 8.79 4.59
N HIS A 42 0.19 8.80 3.84
CA HIS A 42 1.09 9.93 3.72
C HIS A 42 1.59 10.06 2.28
N TRP A 43 2.18 11.21 1.96
CA TRP A 43 2.81 11.41 0.66
C TRP A 43 4.17 12.08 0.83
N ILE A 44 5.07 11.77 -0.10
CA ILE A 44 6.37 12.40 -0.19
C ILE A 44 6.52 13.03 -1.57
N GLU A 45 7.06 14.25 -1.61
CA GLU A 45 7.42 14.94 -2.85
C GLU A 45 8.92 15.23 -2.80
N PRO A 46 9.77 14.38 -3.39
CA PRO A 46 11.18 14.67 -3.53
C PRO A 46 11.38 15.88 -4.44
N PRO A 47 12.56 16.53 -4.41
CA PRO A 47 12.88 17.69 -5.25
C PRO A 47 12.77 17.44 -6.76
N SER A 48 12.67 16.17 -7.19
CA SER A 48 12.38 15.78 -8.57
C SER A 48 10.95 16.12 -9.03
N GLY A 49 10.06 16.52 -8.12
CA GLY A 49 8.68 16.93 -8.42
C GLY A 49 7.69 15.78 -8.60
N GLN A 50 8.08 14.55 -8.25
CA GLN A 50 7.20 13.38 -8.31
C GLN A 50 6.55 13.13 -6.94
N ILE A 51 5.22 13.15 -6.86
CA ILE A 51 4.50 12.83 -5.62
C ILE A 51 4.32 11.32 -5.52
N PHE A 52 4.74 10.74 -4.39
CA PHE A 52 4.51 9.33 -4.07
C PHE A 52 3.53 9.23 -2.92
N TYR A 53 2.43 8.52 -3.14
CA TYR A 53 1.45 8.20 -2.10
C TYR A 53 1.79 6.87 -1.45
N LEU A 54 1.80 6.88 -0.12
CA LEU A 54 2.14 5.77 0.75
C LEU A 54 0.94 5.51 1.66
N TYR A 55 0.39 4.31 1.58
CA TYR A 55 -0.77 3.89 2.34
C TYR A 55 -0.34 2.84 3.37
N THR A 56 -0.72 3.03 4.62
CA THR A 56 -0.52 2.05 5.68
C THR A 56 -1.74 1.14 5.72
N VAL A 57 -1.53 -0.16 5.47
CA VAL A 57 -2.57 -1.18 5.45
C VAL A 57 -2.36 -2.13 6.61
N ARG A 58 -3.40 -2.29 7.42
CA ARG A 58 -3.46 -3.27 8.50
C ARG A 58 -4.06 -4.58 7.98
N ILE A 59 -3.33 -5.68 8.14
CA ILE A 59 -3.71 -6.97 7.56
C ILE A 59 -4.49 -7.81 8.58
N GLY A 60 -5.79 -8.02 8.30
CA GLY A 60 -6.71 -8.78 9.15
C GLY A 60 -6.77 -8.28 10.61
N ASP A 61 -7.00 -9.20 11.56
CA ASP A 61 -6.99 -8.90 13.00
C ASP A 61 -5.60 -8.71 13.60
N THR A 62 -4.54 -8.97 12.82
CA THR A 62 -3.18 -8.84 13.32
C THR A 62 -2.86 -7.36 13.50
N SER A 63 -2.10 -6.99 14.54
CA SER A 63 -1.50 -5.65 14.68
C SER A 63 -0.35 -5.41 13.67
N LYS A 64 -0.43 -6.05 12.51
CA LYS A 64 0.61 -6.00 11.48
C LYS A 64 0.20 -4.99 10.43
N GLU A 65 1.03 -3.98 10.29
CA GLU A 65 0.86 -2.89 9.35
C GLU A 65 1.97 -2.96 8.31
N ILE A 66 1.60 -2.73 7.05
CA ILE A 66 2.54 -2.65 5.94
C ILE A 66 2.31 -1.36 5.16
N VAL A 67 3.37 -0.79 4.61
CA VAL A 67 3.31 0.44 3.82
C VAL A 67 3.39 0.09 2.34
N LEU A 68 2.35 0.45 1.60
CA LEU A 68 2.14 0.15 0.19
C LEU A 68 2.02 1.43 -0.63
N TYR A 69 2.40 1.34 -1.89
CA TYR A 69 2.13 2.39 -2.86
C TYR A 69 0.70 2.30 -3.37
N GLU A 70 0.23 3.39 -3.97
CA GLU A 70 -1.11 3.47 -4.55
C GLU A 70 -1.39 2.38 -5.59
N ASP A 71 -0.38 2.00 -6.38
CA ASP A 71 -0.51 0.94 -7.38
C ASP A 71 -0.46 -0.47 -6.78
N GLU A 72 -0.01 -0.65 -5.55
CA GLU A 72 0.10 -1.95 -4.87
C GLU A 72 -1.14 -2.32 -4.04
N ILE A 73 -2.17 -1.49 -4.10
CA ILE A 73 -3.48 -1.74 -3.48
C ILE A 73 -4.59 -1.61 -4.51
N GLU A 74 -5.71 -2.23 -4.21
CA GLU A 74 -6.95 -2.13 -4.99
C GLU A 74 -8.16 -2.13 -4.05
N ALA A 75 -9.13 -1.25 -4.29
CA ALA A 75 -10.33 -1.17 -3.45
C ALA A 75 -11.20 -2.43 -3.61
N VAL A 76 -11.60 -3.03 -2.49
CA VAL A 76 -12.61 -4.09 -2.48
C VAL A 76 -13.98 -3.41 -2.37
N TYR A 77 -14.86 -3.66 -3.35
CA TYR A 77 -16.21 -3.09 -3.44
C TYR A 77 -17.16 -3.58 -2.35
#